data_AF-A0A4V2G7R9-F1
#
_entry.id   AF-A0A4V2G7R9-F1
#
_cell.length_a   1.000
_cell.length_b   1.000
_cell.length_c   1.000
_cell.angle_alpha   90.00
_cell.angle_beta   90.00
_cell.angle_gamma   90.00
#
_symmetry.space_group_name_H-M   'P 1'
#
loop_
_entity.id
_entity.type
_entity.pdbx_description
1 polymer ?
#
loop_
_entity_poly.entity_id
_entity_poly.type
_entity_poly.pdbx_seq_one_letter_code
_entity_poly.pdbx_strand_id
1 'polypeptide(L)'
;MSDAGEGVNRPEPPAAVTGHAPVQDAEALLRSVARGDDAAFARLYDLVAPRVFGLVRRVLRDPAQAEEVTQEVLIEVWRTAARFDASRGSATGWVFTIAHRRAVDRVRAEQASAERASRYAAGTGQTPYDEVVDAVTGRLERQQVRRCLQSLTDVQREAITLAYYGGHSYRQVAELLGSALPTIKTRMRDGLIRLRDCLGVEVAS
;
A
#
# COMPACT_ATOMS: atom_id res chain seq x y z
N MET A 1 -10.87 61.01 47.15
CA MET A 1 -11.62 60.32 46.08
C MET A 1 -10.69 60.16 44.90
N SER A 2 -10.49 58.90 44.49
CA SER A 2 -9.93 58.35 43.23
C SER A 2 -8.61 58.94 42.72
N ASP A 3 -7.48 58.23 42.76
CA ASP A 3 -7.15 56.92 42.14
C ASP A 3 -7.30 56.95 40.61
N ALA A 4 -6.16 56.94 39.92
CA ALA A 4 -6.04 56.71 38.48
C ALA A 4 -4.80 55.82 38.27
N GLY A 5 -5.07 54.53 38.08
CA GLY A 5 -4.10 53.47 37.96
C GLY A 5 -3.26 53.52 36.69
N GLU A 6 -1.99 53.16 36.88
CA GLU A 6 -0.96 52.89 35.89
C GLU A 6 -1.37 51.70 34.99
N GLY A 7 -1.62 51.96 33.71
CA GLY A 7 -1.95 50.93 32.73
C GLY A 7 -0.72 50.12 32.30
N VAL A 8 -0.53 48.95 32.91
CA VAL A 8 0.47 47.95 32.51
C VAL A 8 0.17 47.46 31.09
N ASN A 9 1.01 47.83 30.13
CA ASN A 9 0.99 47.29 28.77
C ASN A 9 1.62 45.90 28.76
N ARG A 10 0.79 44.86 28.59
CA ARG A 10 1.23 43.46 28.48
C ARG A 10 1.28 43.08 26.99
N PRO A 11 2.41 42.59 26.47
CA PRO A 11 2.47 42.10 25.09
C PRO A 11 1.55 40.87 24.93
N GLU A 12 0.66 40.93 23.94
CA GLU A 12 -0.14 39.78 23.51
C GLU A 12 0.78 38.61 23.10
N PRO A 13 0.47 37.36 23.49
CA PRO A 13 1.18 36.21 22.95
C PRO A 13 0.88 36.08 21.45
N PRO A 14 1.87 35.70 20.62
CA PRO A 14 1.62 35.47 19.20
C PRO A 14 0.57 34.37 19.06
N ALA A 15 -0.48 34.67 18.29
CA ALA A 15 -1.51 33.71 17.91
C ALA A 15 -0.83 32.44 17.40
N ALA A 16 -0.99 31.35 18.15
CA ALA A 16 -0.57 30.05 17.72
C ALA A 16 -1.34 29.71 16.44
N VAL A 17 -0.70 29.87 15.29
CA VAL A 17 -1.11 29.22 14.05
C VAL A 17 -0.95 27.72 14.29
N THR A 18 -1.97 27.10 14.87
CA THR A 18 -2.21 25.67 14.71
C THR A 18 -2.70 25.47 13.28
N GLY A 19 -1.78 25.62 12.32
CA GLY A 19 -1.98 25.12 10.98
C GLY A 19 -2.01 23.60 11.06
N HIS A 20 -3.19 23.03 11.24
CA HIS A 20 -3.40 21.65 10.85
C HIS A 20 -3.15 21.63 9.34
N ALA A 21 -1.97 21.17 8.92
CA ALA A 21 -1.67 20.99 7.51
C ALA A 21 -2.84 20.21 6.91
N PRO A 22 -3.47 20.70 5.81
CA PRO A 22 -4.66 20.08 5.28
C PRO A 22 -4.35 18.62 5.02
N VAL A 23 -5.20 17.72 5.54
CA VAL A 23 -5.13 16.29 5.22
C VAL A 23 -5.04 16.19 3.71
N GLN A 24 -3.87 15.76 3.21
CA GLN A 24 -3.62 15.74 1.78
C GLN A 24 -4.53 14.70 1.14
N ASP A 25 -5.57 15.17 0.45
CA ASP A 25 -6.51 14.31 -0.27
C ASP A 25 -5.83 13.72 -1.51
N ALA A 26 -5.49 12.43 -1.43
CA ALA A 26 -4.86 11.67 -2.51
C ALA A 26 -5.70 11.69 -3.80
N GLU A 27 -7.02 11.76 -3.69
CA GLU A 27 -7.91 11.82 -4.85
C GLU A 27 -7.83 13.17 -5.55
N ALA A 28 -7.93 14.28 -4.80
CA ALA A 28 -7.74 15.62 -5.36
C ALA A 28 -6.34 15.79 -6.00
N LEU A 29 -5.31 15.21 -5.38
CA LEU A 29 -3.95 15.19 -5.93
C LEU A 29 -3.91 14.41 -7.25
N LEU A 30 -4.42 13.17 -7.31
CA LEU A 30 -4.46 12.37 -8.54
C LEU A 30 -5.19 13.07 -9.68
N ARG A 31 -6.34 13.70 -9.40
CA ARG A 31 -7.07 14.47 -10.43
C ARG A 31 -6.26 15.65 -10.97
N SER A 32 -5.42 16.27 -10.13
CA SER A 32 -4.55 17.37 -10.53
C SER A 32 -3.34 16.88 -11.33
N VAL A 33 -2.74 15.76 -10.92
CA VAL A 33 -1.70 15.06 -11.69
C VAL A 33 -2.21 14.67 -13.08
N ALA A 34 -3.45 14.18 -13.19
CA ALA A 34 -4.07 13.86 -14.48
C ALA A 34 -4.16 15.06 -15.44
N ARG A 35 -4.07 16.29 -14.93
CA ARG A 35 -4.03 17.54 -15.72
C ARG A 35 -2.60 18.08 -15.93
N GLY A 36 -1.57 17.36 -15.51
CA GLY A 36 -0.16 17.73 -15.67
C GLY A 36 0.42 18.60 -14.54
N ASP A 37 -0.20 18.63 -13.35
CA ASP A 37 0.34 19.38 -12.21
C ASP A 37 1.51 18.62 -11.53
N ASP A 38 2.74 19.02 -11.86
CA ASP A 38 3.99 18.49 -11.27
C ASP A 38 4.02 18.65 -9.74
N ALA A 39 3.53 19.78 -9.21
CA ALA A 39 3.55 20.05 -7.78
C ALA A 39 2.54 19.18 -7.03
N ALA A 40 1.39 18.87 -7.64
CA ALA A 40 0.46 17.88 -7.11
C ALA A 40 1.08 16.48 -7.06
N PHE A 41 1.90 16.12 -8.04
CA PHE A 41 2.59 14.83 -8.01
C PHE A 41 3.67 14.76 -6.94
N ALA A 42 4.43 15.84 -6.72
CA ALA A 42 5.38 15.87 -5.60
C ALA A 42 4.69 15.61 -4.25
N ARG A 43 3.54 16.25 -4.01
CA ARG A 43 2.74 15.99 -2.78
C ARG A 43 2.18 14.57 -2.74
N LEU A 44 1.71 14.05 -3.87
CA LEU A 44 1.24 12.67 -3.95
C LEU A 44 2.37 11.67 -3.67
N TYR A 45 3.56 11.94 -4.22
CA TYR A 45 4.77 11.16 -4.02
C TYR A 45 5.09 11.08 -2.52
N ASP A 46 5.16 12.21 -1.83
CA ASP A 46 5.44 12.25 -0.38
C ASP A 46 4.41 11.43 0.42
N LEU A 47 3.15 11.46 -0.02
CA LEU A 47 2.05 10.75 0.62
C LEU A 47 2.11 9.22 0.42
N VAL A 48 2.45 8.75 -0.78
CA VAL A 48 2.28 7.33 -1.15
C VAL A 48 3.60 6.55 -1.23
N ALA A 49 4.72 7.20 -1.54
CA ALA A 49 6.00 6.52 -1.78
C ALA A 49 6.48 5.67 -0.60
N PRO A 50 6.46 6.13 0.68
CA PRO A 50 6.87 5.30 1.81
C PRO A 50 6.00 4.05 1.99
N ARG A 51 4.69 4.16 1.71
CA ARG A 51 3.74 3.06 1.85
C ARG A 51 3.86 2.06 0.69
N VAL A 52 4.07 2.56 -0.53
CA VAL A 52 4.37 1.74 -1.71
C VAL A 52 5.65 0.96 -1.48
N PHE A 53 6.73 1.64 -1.07
CA PHE A 53 8.00 0.99 -0.76
C PHE A 53 7.85 -0.10 0.30
N GLY A 54 7.17 0.19 1.41
CA GLY A 54 6.91 -0.80 2.45
C GLY A 54 6.06 -1.99 1.98
N LEU A 55 5.16 -1.81 1.01
CA LEU A 55 4.42 -2.92 0.40
C LEU A 55 5.32 -3.74 -0.53
N VAL A 56 6.04 -3.10 -1.45
CA VAL A 56 6.92 -3.77 -2.41
C VAL A 56 8.03 -4.54 -1.69
N ARG A 57 8.66 -3.93 -0.68
CA ARG A 57 9.70 -4.58 0.14
C ARG A 57 9.22 -5.86 0.82
N ARG A 58 7.95 -5.91 1.26
CA ARG A 58 7.37 -7.13 1.86
C ARG A 58 7.16 -8.25 0.83
N VAL A 59 6.91 -7.91 -0.43
CA VAL A 59 6.73 -8.87 -1.51
C VAL A 59 8.07 -9.35 -2.05
N LEU A 60 9.01 -8.44 -2.32
CA LEU A 60 10.31 -8.77 -2.93
C LEU A 60 11.35 -9.29 -1.93
N ARG A 61 11.29 -8.85 -0.67
CA ARG A 61 12.28 -9.13 0.37
C ARG A 61 13.73 -8.74 0.01
N ASP A 62 13.88 -7.84 -0.96
CA ASP A 62 15.14 -7.23 -1.39
C ASP A 62 14.96 -5.69 -1.40
N PRO A 63 15.71 -4.94 -0.58
CA PRO A 63 15.60 -3.48 -0.50
C PRO A 63 15.90 -2.76 -1.83
N ALA A 64 16.95 -3.16 -2.55
CA ALA A 64 17.37 -2.49 -3.78
C ALA A 64 16.34 -2.68 -4.89
N GLN A 65 15.86 -3.92 -5.06
CA GLN A 65 14.78 -4.23 -6.01
C GLN A 65 13.47 -3.51 -5.62
N ALA A 66 13.21 -3.34 -4.32
CA ALA A 66 12.02 -2.64 -3.86
C ALA A 66 12.06 -1.14 -4.14
N GLU A 67 13.23 -0.50 -4.06
CA GLU A 67 13.39 0.91 -4.44
C GLU A 67 13.12 1.11 -5.93
N GLU A 68 13.72 0.27 -6.78
CA GLU A 68 13.54 0.32 -8.23
C GLU A 68 12.06 0.15 -8.63
N VAL A 69 11.41 -0.89 -8.10
CA VAL A 69 9.99 -1.13 -8.37
C VAL A 69 9.10 -0.01 -7.82
N THR A 70 9.46 0.60 -6.70
CA THR A 70 8.73 1.77 -6.17
C THR A 70 8.80 2.94 -7.14
N GLN A 71 9.97 3.22 -7.72
CA GLN A 71 10.13 4.26 -8.72
C GLN A 71 9.31 3.96 -9.98
N GLU A 72 9.35 2.71 -10.48
CA GLU A 72 8.51 2.29 -11.62
C GLU A 72 7.02 2.52 -11.37
N VAL A 73 6.55 2.19 -10.17
CA VAL A 73 5.15 2.36 -9.77
C VAL A 73 4.76 3.83 -9.78
N LEU A 74 5.60 4.71 -9.25
CA LEU A 74 5.32 6.14 -9.19
C LEU A 74 5.33 6.78 -10.58
N ILE A 75 6.23 6.34 -11.47
CA ILE A 75 6.22 6.71 -12.89
C ILE A 75 4.93 6.23 -13.58
N GLU A 76 4.49 5.02 -13.29
CA GLU A 76 3.23 4.50 -13.84
C GLU A 76 2.03 5.30 -13.33
N VAL A 77 1.98 5.63 -12.03
CA VAL A 77 0.94 6.48 -11.43
C VAL A 77 0.89 7.83 -12.13
N TRP A 78 2.03 8.50 -12.32
CA TRP A 78 2.11 9.76 -13.08
C TRP A 78 1.50 9.62 -14.49
N ARG A 79 1.94 8.62 -15.25
CA ARG A 79 1.51 8.40 -16.64
C ARG A 79 0.05 7.99 -16.78
N THR A 80 -0.53 7.39 -15.74
CA THR A 80 -1.86 6.78 -15.79
C THR A 80 -2.87 7.44 -14.85
N ALA A 81 -2.53 8.56 -14.21
CA ALA A 81 -3.38 9.25 -13.25
C ALA A 81 -4.80 9.54 -13.78
N ALA A 82 -4.92 9.85 -15.08
CA ALA A 82 -6.21 10.05 -15.74
C ALA A 82 -7.13 8.81 -15.80
N ARG A 83 -6.60 7.62 -15.51
CA ARG A 83 -7.37 6.35 -15.44
C ARG A 83 -7.94 6.08 -14.05
N PHE A 84 -7.59 6.88 -13.04
CA PHE A 84 -8.19 6.75 -11.72
C PHE A 84 -9.68 7.10 -11.78
N ASP A 85 -10.48 6.25 -11.15
CA ASP A 85 -11.93 6.39 -11.06
C ASP A 85 -12.37 6.11 -9.62
N ALA A 86 -12.84 7.16 -8.95
CA ALA A 86 -13.24 7.12 -7.56
C ALA A 86 -14.44 6.20 -7.30
N SER A 87 -15.27 5.94 -8.33
CA SER A 87 -16.38 4.98 -8.22
C SER A 87 -15.90 3.54 -8.06
N ARG A 88 -14.63 3.25 -8.42
CA ARG A 88 -14.01 1.92 -8.38
C ARG A 88 -13.15 1.67 -7.16
N GLY A 89 -12.98 2.67 -6.30
CA GLY A 89 -12.23 2.58 -5.05
C GLY A 89 -11.39 3.82 -4.74
N SER A 90 -10.71 3.81 -3.59
CA SER A 90 -9.90 4.94 -3.15
C SER A 90 -8.63 5.13 -3.99
N ALA A 91 -8.16 6.38 -4.09
CA ALA A 91 -6.90 6.76 -4.74
C ALA A 91 -5.70 5.92 -4.24
N THR A 92 -5.55 5.81 -2.92
CA THR A 92 -4.48 5.00 -2.30
C THR A 92 -4.61 3.52 -2.64
N GLY A 93 -5.84 2.98 -2.67
CA GLY A 93 -6.09 1.59 -3.07
C GLY A 93 -5.73 1.32 -4.54
N TRP A 94 -6.00 2.27 -5.42
CA TRP A 94 -5.61 2.21 -6.83
C TRP A 94 -4.08 2.20 -6.99
N VAL A 95 -3.36 3.10 -6.31
CA VAL A 95 -1.89 3.12 -6.29
C VAL A 95 -1.32 1.79 -5.77
N PHE A 96 -1.86 1.26 -4.66
CA PHE A 96 -1.41 -0.03 -4.11
C PHE A 96 -1.71 -1.22 -5.02
N THR A 97 -2.77 -1.15 -5.82
CA THR A 97 -3.06 -2.17 -6.83
C THR A 97 -1.97 -2.20 -7.91
N ILE A 98 -1.52 -1.03 -8.38
CA ILE A 98 -0.40 -0.91 -9.32
C ILE A 98 0.88 -1.44 -8.67
N ALA A 99 1.17 -1.01 -7.43
CA ALA A 99 2.35 -1.44 -6.67
C ALA A 99 2.44 -2.95 -6.51
N HIS A 100 1.34 -3.56 -6.08
CA HIS A 100 1.27 -5.00 -5.88
C HIS A 100 1.46 -5.76 -7.19
N ARG A 101 0.78 -5.34 -8.28
CA ARG A 101 0.95 -5.96 -9.60
C ARG A 101 2.42 -5.95 -10.04
N ARG A 102 3.08 -4.79 -9.94
CA ARG A 102 4.49 -4.62 -10.31
C ARG A 102 5.43 -5.50 -9.47
N ALA A 103 5.21 -5.55 -8.16
CA ALA A 103 6.02 -6.40 -7.28
C ALA A 103 5.85 -7.88 -7.64
N VAL A 104 4.63 -8.34 -7.89
CA VAL A 104 4.37 -9.73 -8.31
C VAL A 104 4.98 -10.04 -9.68
N ASP A 105 4.89 -9.11 -10.63
CA ASP A 105 5.51 -9.27 -11.95
C ASP A 105 7.04 -9.42 -11.82
N ARG A 106 7.68 -8.66 -10.92
CA ARG A 106 9.11 -8.81 -10.60
C ARG A 106 9.43 -10.17 -9.97
N VAL A 107 8.67 -10.64 -8.97
CA VAL A 107 8.84 -11.99 -8.39
C VAL A 107 8.75 -13.08 -9.46
N ARG A 108 7.79 -12.97 -10.38
CA ARG A 108 7.61 -13.95 -11.46
C ARG A 108 8.75 -13.91 -12.46
N ALA A 109 9.26 -12.73 -12.78
CA ALA A 109 10.42 -12.59 -13.67
C ALA A 109 11.67 -13.24 -13.05
N GLU A 110 11.91 -13.02 -11.75
CA GLU A 110 13.01 -13.64 -11.00
C GLU A 110 12.86 -15.16 -10.92
N GLN A 111 11.68 -15.67 -10.58
CA GLN A 111 11.42 -17.12 -10.55
C GLN A 111 11.63 -17.77 -11.92
N ALA A 112 11.12 -17.15 -12.99
CA ALA A 112 11.32 -17.66 -14.34
C ALA A 112 12.81 -17.62 -14.74
N SER A 113 13.57 -16.62 -14.28
CA SER A 113 15.02 -16.53 -14.48
C SER A 113 15.76 -17.63 -13.74
N ALA A 114 15.44 -17.84 -12.46
CA ALA A 114 15.99 -18.89 -11.62
C ALA A 114 15.66 -20.29 -12.16
N GLU A 115 14.43 -20.53 -12.63
CA GLU A 115 14.05 -21.79 -13.27
C GLU A 115 14.84 -22.04 -14.55
N ARG A 116 15.04 -21.02 -15.40
CA ARG A 116 15.90 -21.15 -16.57
C ARG A 116 17.33 -21.47 -16.14
N ALA A 117 17.89 -20.73 -15.19
CA ALA A 117 19.23 -20.96 -14.66
C ALA A 117 19.38 -22.36 -14.06
N SER A 118 18.38 -22.85 -13.31
CA SER A 118 18.33 -24.18 -12.71
C SER A 118 18.20 -25.31 -13.75
N ARG A 119 17.43 -25.08 -14.83
CA ARG A 119 17.43 -26.00 -16.00
C ARG A 119 18.79 -26.08 -16.68
N TYR A 120 19.60 -25.01 -16.61
CA TYR A 120 20.99 -25.01 -17.06
C TYR A 120 21.98 -25.52 -16.00
N ALA A 121 21.64 -25.46 -14.71
CA ALA A 121 22.48 -25.81 -13.57
C ALA A 121 21.69 -26.68 -12.58
N ALA A 122 21.68 -28.00 -12.78
CA ALA A 122 21.09 -28.93 -11.82
C ALA A 122 21.90 -28.91 -10.50
N GLY A 123 21.41 -28.23 -9.46
CA GLY A 123 21.91 -28.39 -8.11
C GLY A 123 21.75 -27.16 -7.20
N THR A 124 21.19 -27.41 -6.02
CA THR A 124 21.14 -26.54 -4.82
C THR A 124 20.01 -25.49 -4.77
N GLY A 125 18.98 -25.80 -4.00
CA GLY A 125 18.10 -24.78 -3.42
C GLY A 125 18.66 -24.25 -2.10
N GLN A 126 18.08 -23.18 -1.58
CA GLN A 126 17.67 -22.99 -0.18
C GLN A 126 16.95 -21.63 -0.01
N THR A 127 15.85 -21.67 0.74
CA THR A 127 15.25 -20.59 1.58
C THR A 127 15.61 -21.01 3.02
N PRO A 128 15.91 -20.14 4.03
CA PRO A 128 15.13 -18.95 4.40
C PRO A 128 15.91 -17.78 5.03
N TYR A 129 15.33 -16.58 5.09
CA TYR A 129 15.51 -15.74 6.28
C TYR A 129 14.39 -14.72 6.50
N ASP A 130 14.24 -14.40 7.78
CA ASP A 130 13.20 -13.66 8.48
C ASP A 130 13.91 -12.49 9.16
N GLU A 131 13.52 -11.23 8.93
CA GLU A 131 13.84 -10.16 9.88
C GLU A 131 13.02 -8.87 9.68
N VAL A 132 13.03 -8.09 10.76
CA VAL A 132 11.91 -7.34 11.31
C VAL A 132 11.64 -6.00 10.61
N VAL A 133 10.36 -5.66 10.64
CA VAL A 133 9.71 -4.43 10.16
C VAL A 133 10.20 -3.22 10.93
N ASP A 134 10.57 -2.14 10.23
CA ASP A 134 10.68 -0.82 10.85
C ASP A 134 9.63 0.18 10.38
N ALA A 135 9.20 0.98 11.35
CA ALA A 135 8.13 1.96 11.38
C ALA A 135 8.50 3.23 10.59
N VAL A 136 7.63 4.17 10.26
CA VAL A 136 6.69 4.97 11.06
C VAL A 136 5.70 5.58 10.05
N THR A 137 4.48 5.91 10.49
CA THR A 137 3.28 6.30 9.71
C THR A 137 2.37 5.10 9.43
N GLY A 138 1.30 4.94 10.22
CA GLY A 138 0.28 3.90 10.02
C GLY A 138 0.12 2.85 11.13
N ARG A 139 0.54 3.08 12.38
CA ARG A 139 0.37 2.07 13.46
C ARG A 139 -1.11 1.68 13.66
N LEU A 140 -2.02 2.65 13.53
CA LEU A 140 -3.47 2.46 13.63
C LEU A 140 -4.04 1.75 12.39
N GLU A 141 -3.69 2.20 11.18
CA GLU A 141 -4.07 1.55 9.91
C GLU A 141 -3.56 0.09 9.85
N ARG A 142 -2.31 -0.16 10.29
CA ARG A 142 -1.71 -1.50 10.37
C ARG A 142 -2.42 -2.39 11.39
N GLN A 143 -2.84 -1.86 12.53
CA GLN A 143 -3.62 -2.61 13.52
C GLN A 143 -5.03 -2.92 13.02
N GLN A 144 -5.65 -2.02 12.28
CA GLN A 144 -6.96 -2.26 11.67
C GLN A 144 -6.88 -3.31 10.57
N VAL A 145 -5.90 -3.23 9.67
CA VAL A 145 -5.64 -4.28 8.67
C VAL A 145 -5.33 -5.62 9.32
N ARG A 146 -4.51 -5.67 10.38
CA ARG A 146 -4.26 -6.92 11.12
C ARG A 146 -5.53 -7.49 11.76
N ARG A 147 -6.37 -6.66 12.37
CA ARG A 147 -7.67 -7.07 12.92
C ARG A 147 -8.64 -7.55 11.83
N CYS A 148 -8.67 -6.90 10.68
CA CYS A 148 -9.51 -7.33 9.56
C CYS A 148 -9.01 -8.59 8.89
N LEU A 149 -7.69 -8.80 8.81
CA LEU A 149 -7.17 -10.10 8.42
C LEU A 149 -7.64 -11.16 9.41
N GLN A 150 -7.65 -10.89 10.72
CA GLN A 150 -8.15 -11.81 11.76
C GLN A 150 -9.63 -12.20 11.59
N SER A 151 -10.47 -11.41 10.93
CA SER A 151 -11.87 -11.78 10.66
C SER A 151 -12.06 -12.77 9.50
N LEU A 152 -11.00 -13.06 8.73
CA LEU A 152 -11.02 -14.06 7.69
C LEU A 152 -10.93 -15.48 8.24
N THR A 153 -11.58 -16.43 7.57
CA THR A 153 -11.32 -17.86 7.82
C THR A 153 -9.87 -18.18 7.44
N ASP A 154 -9.29 -19.21 8.05
CA ASP A 154 -7.89 -19.58 7.79
C ASP A 154 -7.63 -19.84 6.30
N VAL A 155 -8.56 -20.55 5.65
CA VAL A 155 -8.48 -20.82 4.21
C VAL A 155 -8.59 -19.57 3.32
N GLN A 156 -9.29 -18.52 3.77
CA GLN A 156 -9.35 -17.23 3.07
C GLN A 156 -8.06 -16.44 3.27
N ARG A 157 -7.58 -16.37 4.52
CA ARG A 157 -6.34 -15.70 4.90
C ARG A 157 -5.14 -16.32 4.18
N GLU A 158 -5.05 -17.64 4.16
CA GLU A 158 -3.95 -18.38 3.55
C GLU A 158 -3.91 -18.17 2.03
N ALA A 159 -5.06 -18.30 1.35
CA ALA A 159 -5.16 -18.03 -0.09
C ALA A 159 -4.78 -16.59 -0.43
N ILE A 160 -5.27 -15.61 0.34
CA ILE A 160 -4.92 -14.20 0.17
C ILE A 160 -3.44 -13.97 0.43
N THR A 161 -2.86 -14.66 1.42
CA THR A 161 -1.45 -14.49 1.78
C THR A 161 -0.55 -15.02 0.68
N LEU A 162 -0.82 -16.22 0.16
CA LEU A 162 -0.04 -16.82 -0.93
C LEU A 162 -0.17 -16.00 -2.22
N ALA A 163 -1.36 -15.52 -2.55
CA ALA A 163 -1.56 -14.71 -3.75
C ALA A 163 -0.90 -13.32 -3.61
N TYR A 164 -1.17 -12.63 -2.49
CA TYR A 164 -0.84 -11.22 -2.33
C TYR A 164 0.57 -10.97 -1.78
N TYR A 165 1.08 -11.86 -0.93
CA TYR A 165 2.44 -11.75 -0.38
C TYR A 165 3.40 -12.76 -0.99
N GLY A 166 2.92 -13.95 -1.38
CA GLY A 166 3.75 -14.96 -2.05
C GLY A 166 3.89 -14.75 -3.57
N GLY A 167 3.13 -13.82 -4.17
CA GLY A 167 3.16 -13.54 -5.60
C GLY A 167 2.61 -14.67 -6.49
N HIS A 168 1.99 -15.68 -5.88
CA HIS A 168 1.44 -16.82 -6.60
C HIS A 168 0.20 -16.42 -7.39
N SER A 169 0.10 -16.87 -8.64
CA SER A 169 -1.14 -16.80 -9.39
C SER A 169 -2.23 -17.65 -8.72
N TYR A 170 -3.51 -17.39 -8.98
CA TYR A 170 -4.60 -18.21 -8.43
C TYR A 170 -4.48 -19.69 -8.80
N ARG A 171 -3.84 -20.01 -9.93
CA ARG A 171 -3.54 -21.38 -10.34
C ARG A 171 -2.45 -21.99 -9.46
N GLN A 172 -1.35 -21.28 -9.23
CA GLN A 172 -0.29 -21.74 -8.32
C GLN A 172 -0.79 -21.86 -6.87
N VAL A 173 -1.66 -20.94 -6.41
CA VAL A 173 -2.31 -21.07 -5.09
C VAL A 173 -3.21 -22.31 -5.03
N ALA A 174 -3.94 -22.60 -6.11
CA ALA A 174 -4.75 -23.81 -6.23
C ALA A 174 -3.89 -25.09 -6.11
N GLU A 175 -2.75 -25.11 -6.80
CA GLU A 175 -1.77 -26.20 -6.73
C GLU A 175 -1.17 -26.34 -5.33
N LEU A 176 -0.68 -25.25 -4.73
CA LEU A 176 -0.07 -25.23 -3.39
C LEU A 176 -1.03 -25.69 -2.30
N LEU A 177 -2.31 -25.31 -2.39
CA LEU A 177 -3.35 -25.64 -1.41
C LEU A 177 -4.13 -26.91 -1.74
N GLY A 178 -3.72 -27.67 -2.77
CA GLY A 178 -4.44 -28.88 -3.21
C GLY A 178 -5.93 -28.65 -3.47
N SER A 179 -6.29 -27.44 -3.93
CA SER A 179 -7.69 -26.97 -4.04
C SER A 179 -8.01 -26.63 -5.49
N ALA A 180 -9.27 -26.77 -5.91
CA ALA A 180 -9.67 -26.40 -7.27
C ALA A 180 -9.58 -24.88 -7.51
N LEU A 181 -9.18 -24.46 -8.72
CA LEU A 181 -9.07 -23.04 -9.10
C LEU A 181 -10.37 -22.22 -8.86
N PRO A 182 -11.59 -22.73 -9.16
CA PRO A 182 -12.82 -22.03 -8.82
C PRO A 182 -12.96 -21.79 -7.30
N THR A 183 -12.57 -22.75 -6.47
CA THR A 183 -12.57 -22.62 -5.01
C THR A 183 -11.63 -21.52 -4.54
N ILE A 184 -10.43 -21.43 -5.12
CA ILE A 184 -9.50 -20.32 -4.82
C ILE A 184 -10.10 -18.98 -5.22
N LYS A 185 -10.68 -18.86 -6.42
CA LYS A 185 -11.34 -17.61 -6.85
C LYS A 185 -12.44 -17.18 -5.88
N THR A 186 -13.27 -18.11 -5.42
CA THR A 186 -14.33 -17.83 -4.44
C THR A 186 -13.74 -17.42 -3.08
N ARG A 187 -12.74 -18.15 -2.56
CA ARG A 187 -12.05 -17.79 -1.30
C ARG A 187 -11.41 -16.39 -1.37
N MET A 188 -10.77 -16.07 -2.49
CA MET A 188 -10.18 -14.75 -2.75
C MET A 188 -11.26 -13.67 -2.77
N ARG A 189 -12.33 -13.87 -3.55
CA ARG A 189 -13.44 -12.91 -3.64
C ARG A 189 -14.07 -12.64 -2.28
N ASP A 190 -14.44 -13.70 -1.57
CA ASP A 190 -15.15 -13.58 -0.29
C ASP A 190 -14.26 -12.99 0.81
N GLY A 191 -12.98 -13.35 0.81
CA GLY A 191 -12.01 -12.76 1.72
C GLY A 191 -11.76 -11.28 1.44
N LEU A 192 -11.64 -10.87 0.17
CA LEU A 192 -11.49 -9.46 -0.20
C LEU A 192 -12.74 -8.63 0.13
N ILE A 193 -13.94 -9.20 -0.04
CA ILE A 193 -15.20 -8.58 0.38
C ILE A 193 -15.19 -8.34 1.89
N ARG A 194 -14.87 -9.38 2.69
CA ARG A 194 -14.76 -9.24 4.15
C ARG A 194 -13.73 -8.22 4.59
N LEU A 195 -12.57 -8.19 3.92
CA LEU A 195 -11.54 -7.20 4.21
C LEU A 195 -12.04 -5.80 3.89
N ARG A 196 -12.70 -5.57 2.75
CA ARG A 196 -13.30 -4.28 2.40
C ARG A 196 -14.33 -3.85 3.44
N ASP A 197 -15.25 -4.74 3.82
CA ASP A 197 -16.33 -4.41 4.74
C ASP A 197 -15.79 -4.11 6.16
N CYS A 198 -14.78 -4.87 6.60
CA CYS A 198 -14.11 -4.62 7.88
C CYS A 198 -13.23 -3.37 7.90
N LEU A 199 -12.57 -3.08 6.77
CA LEU A 199 -11.76 -1.88 6.58
C LEU A 199 -12.61 -0.65 6.25
N GLY A 200 -13.94 -0.80 6.24
CA GLY A 200 -14.95 0.19 5.85
C GLY A 200 -14.42 1.61 5.87
N VAL A 201 -14.25 2.16 4.67
CA VAL A 201 -14.07 3.59 4.46
C VAL A 201 -15.31 4.23 5.06
N GLU A 202 -15.23 4.68 6.31
CA GLU A 202 -16.10 5.73 6.82
C GLU A 202 -15.78 6.95 5.97
N VAL A 203 -16.49 7.06 4.84
CA VAL A 203 -16.76 8.37 4.26
C VAL A 203 -17.57 9.06 5.34
N ALA A 204 -16.89 9.95 6.08
CA ALA A 204 -17.53 10.83 7.03
C ALA A 204 -18.71 11.49 6.32
N SER A 205 -19.92 11.24 6.83
CA SER A 205 -21.15 11.93 6.46
C SER A 205 -21.06 13.42 6.80
#